data_AF-A0A094KV13-F1
#
_entry.id   AF-A0A094KV13-F1
#
_cell.length_a   1.000
_cell.length_b   1.000
_cell.length_c   1.000
_cell.angle_alpha   90.00
_cell.angle_beta   90.00
_cell.angle_gamma   90.00
#
_symmetry.space_group_name_H-M   'P 1'
#
loop_
_entity.id
_entity.type
_entity.pdbx_description
1 polymer ?
#
loop_
_entity_poly.entity_id
_entity_poly.type
_entity_poly.pdbx_seq_one_letter_code
_entity_poly.pdbx_strand_id
1 'polypeptide(L)'
;MTKVTIGDTVRLIVEFYDFDGNLIDPTDIVITIENKQREVLIEIPLDAGSKLINSAGLTQIGKYYYDYTTTEVGLLYYYFQGTINGTTGLRNGSFVVMDIDGTGGCR
;
A
#
# COMPACT_ATOMS: atom_id res chain seq x y z
N MET A 1 -17.79 2.07 6.06
CA MET A 1 -16.58 2.46 5.32
C MET A 1 -15.97 3.65 6.04
N THR A 2 -14.69 3.59 6.41
CA THR A 2 -14.00 4.72 7.04
C THR A 2 -13.84 5.82 5.99
N LYS A 3 -14.23 7.05 6.32
CA LYS A 3 -14.02 8.22 5.45
C LYS A 3 -12.52 8.55 5.46
N VAL A 4 -11.90 8.66 4.29
CA VAL A 4 -10.54 9.16 4.11
C VAL A 4 -10.65 10.53 3.44
N THR A 5 -10.01 11.53 4.03
CA THR A 5 -9.92 12.90 3.52
C THR A 5 -8.50 13.26 3.13
N ILE A 6 -8.35 14.23 2.23
CA ILE A 6 -7.02 14.74 1.86
C ILE A 6 -6.25 15.21 3.11
N GLY A 7 -4.97 14.84 3.19
CA GLY A 7 -4.14 15.05 4.36
C GLY A 7 -4.18 13.93 5.40
N ASP A 8 -5.13 12.99 5.33
CA ASP A 8 -5.13 11.82 6.20
C ASP A 8 -3.98 10.87 5.83
N THR A 9 -3.41 10.22 6.83
CA THR A 9 -2.47 9.12 6.66
C THR A 9 -3.22 7.78 6.66
N VAL A 10 -3.13 7.07 5.53
CA VAL A 10 -3.69 5.73 5.35
C VAL A 10 -2.57 4.70 5.44
N ARG A 11 -2.74 3.70 6.31
CA ARG A 11 -1.83 2.55 6.38
C ARG A 11 -2.24 1.48 5.36
N LEU A 12 -1.42 1.30 4.34
CA LEU A 12 -1.58 0.28 3.31
C LEU A 12 -0.83 -0.98 3.78
N ILE A 13 -1.53 -2.11 3.90
CA ILE A 13 -0.94 -3.38 4.36
C ILE A 13 -0.93 -4.38 3.20
N VAL A 14 0.13 -5.17 3.12
CA VAL A 14 0.26 -6.27 2.16
C VAL A 14 0.74 -7.54 2.86
N GLU A 15 0.23 -8.66 2.38
CA GLU A 15 0.66 -10.01 2.74
C GLU A 15 1.15 -10.74 1.48
N PHE A 16 2.38 -11.25 1.55
CA PHE A 16 3.04 -12.00 0.49
C PHE A 16 3.02 -13.50 0.82
N TYR A 17 2.69 -14.30 -0.18
CA TYR A 17 2.54 -15.75 -0.06
C TYR A 17 3.32 -16.44 -1.16
N ASP A 18 3.89 -17.60 -0.84
CA ASP A 18 4.43 -18.53 -1.83
C ASP A 18 3.31 -19.27 -2.58
N PHE A 19 3.70 -20.15 -3.51
CA PHE A 19 2.77 -20.96 -4.28
C PHE A 19 1.99 -21.98 -3.44
N ASP A 20 2.50 -22.33 -2.26
CA ASP A 20 1.87 -23.26 -1.32
C ASP A 20 0.91 -22.52 -0.36
N GLY A 21 0.81 -21.19 -0.47
CA GLY A 21 -0.04 -20.35 0.38
C GLY A 21 0.56 -20.02 1.75
N ASN A 22 1.86 -20.27 1.96
CA ASN A 22 2.55 -19.87 3.19
C ASN A 22 3.04 -18.43 3.07
N LEU A 23 3.01 -17.70 4.19
CA LEU A 23 3.59 -16.36 4.26
C LEU A 23 5.10 -16.43 4.03
N ILE A 24 5.62 -15.55 3.18
CA ILE A 24 7.04 -15.51 2.82
C ILE A 24 7.51 -14.07 2.66
N ASP A 25 8.75 -13.79 3.08
CA ASP A 25 9.37 -12.50 2.84
C ASP A 25 9.87 -12.41 1.39
N PRO A 26 9.32 -11.50 0.56
CA PRO A 26 9.88 -11.21 -0.76
C PRO A 26 11.17 -10.38 -0.65
N THR A 27 11.94 -10.33 -1.74
CA THR A 27 13.03 -9.34 -1.93
C THR A 27 12.56 -8.18 -2.80
N ASP A 28 13.30 -7.06 -2.78
CA ASP A 28 13.12 -5.94 -3.71
C ASP A 28 11.69 -5.38 -3.72
N ILE A 29 11.13 -5.15 -2.53
CA ILE A 29 9.74 -4.70 -2.40
C ILE A 29 9.64 -3.24 -2.85
N VAL A 30 8.68 -2.95 -3.73
CA VAL A 30 8.37 -1.60 -4.20
C VAL A 30 6.88 -1.33 -3.97
N ILE A 31 6.57 -0.14 -3.45
CA ILE A 31 5.21 0.39 -3.38
C ILE A 31 5.05 1.48 -4.46
N THR A 32 4.01 1.34 -5.27
CA THR A 32 3.59 2.34 -6.23
C THR A 32 2.19 2.82 -5.86
N ILE A 33 1.97 4.13 -5.85
CA ILE A 33 0.66 4.75 -5.70
C ILE A 33 0.40 5.64 -6.90
N GLU A 34 -0.76 5.49 -7.52
CA GLU A 34 -1.15 6.27 -8.70
C GLU A 34 -2.61 6.73 -8.60
N ASN A 35 -2.94 7.77 -9.35
CA ASN A 35 -4.30 8.28 -9.46
C ASN A 35 -5.09 7.61 -10.61
N LYS A 36 -6.34 8.03 -10.82
CA LYS A 36 -7.21 7.46 -11.88
C LYS A 36 -6.70 7.72 -13.29
N GLN A 37 -5.80 8.68 -13.48
CA GLN A 37 -5.14 8.98 -14.75
C GLN A 37 -3.86 8.14 -14.96
N ARG A 38 -3.51 7.25 -14.02
CA ARG A 38 -2.24 6.49 -13.99
C ARG A 38 -1.01 7.38 -13.82
N GLU A 39 -1.19 8.57 -13.24
CA GLU A 39 -0.05 9.40 -12.86
C GLU A 39 0.53 8.84 -11.55
N VAL A 40 1.83 8.57 -11.56
CA VAL A 40 2.55 8.03 -10.41
C VAL A 40 2.74 9.14 -9.37
N LEU A 41 2.16 8.95 -8.20
CA LEU A 41 2.28 9.87 -7.06
C LEU A 41 3.45 9.48 -6.16
N ILE A 42 3.66 8.17 -5.97
CA ILE A 42 4.74 7.58 -5.19
C ILE A 42 5.23 6.33 -5.92
N GLU A 43 6.53 6.15 -5.98
CA GLU A 43 7.17 4.88 -6.34
C GLU A 43 8.48 4.77 -5.56
N ILE A 44 8.49 3.93 -4.52
CA ILE A 44 9.66 3.81 -3.64
C ILE A 44 9.89 2.35 -3.22
N PRO A 45 11.15 1.95 -3.00
CA PRO A 45 11.45 0.69 -2.35
C PRO A 45 11.03 0.71 -0.87
N LEU A 46 10.57 -0.42 -0.37
CA LEU A 46 10.32 -0.62 1.07
C LEU A 46 11.53 -1.31 1.71
N ASP A 47 11.89 -0.83 2.89
CA ASP A 47 12.98 -1.38 3.70
C ASP A 47 12.46 -2.26 4.85
N ALA A 48 13.39 -2.75 5.68
CA ALA A 48 13.08 -3.58 6.84
C ALA A 48 12.20 -2.87 7.90
N GLY A 49 12.19 -1.53 7.92
CA GLY A 49 11.34 -0.74 8.81
C GLY A 49 9.86 -0.78 8.41
N SER A 50 9.57 -1.18 7.17
CA SER A 50 8.22 -1.32 6.64
C SER A 50 7.57 -2.67 6.98
N LYS A 51 8.26 -3.54 7.72
CA LYS A 51 7.75 -4.85 8.11
C LYS A 51 6.79 -4.73 9.29
N LEU A 52 5.63 -5.39 9.21
CA LEU A 52 4.66 -5.36 10.29
C LEU A 52 5.21 -6.09 11.53
N ILE A 53 4.95 -5.51 12.68
CA ILE A 53 5.33 -6.04 14.00
C ILE A 53 4.05 -6.39 14.75
N ASN A 54 4.04 -7.52 15.46
CA ASN A 54 2.91 -7.90 16.30
C ASN A 54 2.96 -7.20 17.68
N SER A 55 1.95 -7.41 18.52
CA SER A 55 1.87 -6.81 19.86
C SER A 55 3.01 -7.22 20.82
N ALA A 56 3.75 -8.28 20.50
CA ALA A 56 4.91 -8.75 21.26
C ALA A 56 6.24 -8.17 20.75
N GLY A 57 6.22 -7.28 19.75
CA GLY A 57 7.44 -6.68 19.20
C GLY A 57 8.18 -7.55 18.18
N LEU A 58 7.54 -8.61 17.67
CA LEU A 58 8.15 -9.54 16.71
C LEU A 58 7.72 -9.21 15.27
N THR A 59 8.68 -9.24 14.35
CA THR A 59 8.43 -9.06 12.92
C THR A 59 7.58 -10.20 12.35
N GLN A 60 6.64 -9.86 11.49
CA GLN A 60 5.72 -10.82 10.87
C GLN A 60 6.22 -11.18 9.46
N ILE A 61 6.48 -12.46 9.21
CA ILE A 61 6.93 -12.96 7.92
C ILE A 61 5.89 -12.62 6.84
N GLY A 62 6.35 -12.09 5.72
CA GLY A 62 5.55 -11.76 4.54
C GLY A 62 4.56 -10.61 4.73
N LYS A 63 4.57 -9.90 5.85
CA LYS A 63 3.62 -8.82 6.14
C LYS A 63 4.33 -7.47 6.21
N TYR A 64 3.91 -6.55 5.36
CA TYR A 64 4.51 -5.22 5.23
C TYR A 64 3.43 -4.15 5.23
N TYR A 65 3.83 -2.92 5.54
CA TYR A 65 2.96 -1.76 5.45
C TYR A 65 3.67 -0.54 4.89
N TYR A 66 2.89 0.38 4.37
CA TYR A 66 3.34 1.72 4.03
C TYR A 66 2.30 2.74 4.51
N ASP A 67 2.76 3.77 5.23
CA ASP A 67 1.92 4.88 5.68
C ASP A 67 1.96 5.97 4.62
N TYR A 68 0.85 6.17 3.92
CA TYR A 68 0.72 7.18 2.88
C TYR A 68 -0.15 8.34 3.35
N THR A 69 0.43 9.53 3.41
CA THR A 69 -0.33 10.77 3.61
C THR A 69 -0.92 11.22 2.29
N THR A 70 -2.24 11.28 2.22
CA THR A 70 -2.98 11.57 0.98
C THR A 70 -2.74 12.99 0.48
N THR A 71 -2.30 13.10 -0.78
CA THR A 71 -2.00 14.39 -1.42
C THR A 71 -2.97 14.77 -2.54
N GLU A 72 -3.84 13.85 -2.94
CA GLU A 72 -4.82 14.03 -4.03
C GLU A 72 -6.20 13.53 -3.61
N VAL A 73 -7.25 14.21 -4.08
CA VAL A 73 -8.66 13.80 -3.92
C VAL A 73 -9.05 12.88 -5.07
N GLY A 74 -9.81 11.82 -4.77
CA GLY A 74 -10.36 10.91 -5.76
C GLY A 74 -9.97 9.46 -5.51
N LEU A 75 -10.10 8.63 -6.55
CA LEU A 75 -9.75 7.22 -6.49
C LEU A 75 -8.25 7.04 -6.72
N LEU A 76 -7.58 6.49 -5.71
CA LEU A 76 -6.16 6.13 -5.77
C LEU A 76 -6.01 4.61 -5.82
N TYR A 77 -5.03 4.16 -6.58
CA TYR A 77 -4.61 2.77 -6.67
C TYR A 77 -3.24 2.61 -6.05
N TYR A 78 -3.02 1.48 -5.39
CA TYR A 78 -1.70 1.14 -4.85
C TYR A 78 -1.31 -0.27 -5.23
N TYR A 79 -0.01 -0.49 -5.38
CA TYR A 79 0.61 -1.73 -5.83
C TYR A 79 1.83 -2.02 -4.99
N PHE A 80 1.86 -3.20 -4.37
CA PHE A 80 3.06 -3.77 -3.80
C PHE A 80 3.59 -4.82 -4.75
N GLN A 81 4.84 -4.63 -5.17
CA GLN A 81 5.61 -5.58 -5.96
C GLN A 81 6.73 -6.12 -5.10
N GLY A 82 7.08 -7.39 -5.26
CA GLY A 82 8.24 -7.99 -4.61
C GLY A 82 8.59 -9.32 -5.27
N THR A 83 9.83 -9.76 -5.13
CA THR A 83 10.32 -11.00 -5.74
C THR A 83 10.24 -12.15 -4.74
N ILE A 84 9.49 -13.20 -5.09
CA ILE A 84 9.33 -14.42 -4.30
C ILE A 84 9.88 -15.58 -5.13
N ASN A 85 10.92 -16.26 -4.65
CA ASN A 85 11.55 -17.40 -5.35
C ASN A 85 11.89 -17.10 -6.83
N GLY A 86 12.37 -15.89 -7.11
CA GLY A 86 12.71 -15.43 -8.48
C GLY A 86 11.51 -15.04 -9.35
N THR A 87 10.29 -15.05 -8.83
CA THR A 87 9.08 -14.61 -9.52
C THR A 87 8.54 -13.34 -8.90
N THR A 88 8.15 -12.36 -9.71
CA THR A 88 7.51 -11.13 -9.20
C THR A 88 6.09 -11.41 -8.72
N GLY A 89 5.85 -11.21 -7.42
CA GLY A 89 4.53 -11.14 -6.83
C GLY A 89 3.97 -9.72 -6.89
N LEU A 90 2.72 -9.60 -7.34
CA LEU A 90 1.98 -8.34 -7.36
C LEU A 90 0.77 -8.44 -6.41
N ARG A 91 0.56 -7.41 -5.60
CA ARG A 91 -0.64 -7.21 -4.78
C ARG A 91 -1.09 -5.77 -4.94
N ASN A 92 -2.39 -5.55 -5.05
CA ASN A 92 -2.90 -4.22 -5.30
C ASN A 92 -4.22 -3.98 -4.55
N GLY A 93 -4.56 -2.71 -4.41
CA GLY A 93 -5.85 -2.27 -3.90
C GLY A 93 -6.16 -0.86 -4.35
N SER A 94 -7.27 -0.33 -3.85
CA SER A 94 -7.66 1.06 -4.12
C SER A 94 -8.45 1.63 -2.96
N PHE A 95 -8.45 2.95 -2.83
CA PHE A 95 -9.24 3.68 -1.84
C PHE A 95 -9.65 5.05 -2.40
N VAL A 96 -10.72 5.60 -1.86
CA VAL A 96 -11.24 6.91 -2.27
C VAL A 96 -10.87 7.95 -1.21
N VAL A 97 -10.21 9.01 -1.65
CA VAL A 97 -9.91 10.20 -0.85
C VAL A 97 -10.97 11.25 -1.16
N MET A 98 -11.58 11.81 -0.13
CA MET A 98 -12.55 12.90 -0.23
C MET A 98 -11.88 14.23 0.10
N ASP A 99 -12.48 15.33 -0.37
CA ASP A 99 -12.11 16.64 0.12
C ASP A 99 -12.49 16.79 1.61
N ILE A 100 -11.80 17.67 2.34
CA ILE A 100 -12.03 17.98 3.76
C ILE A 100 -13.48 18.42 3.97
N ASP A 101 -14.02 19.20 3.03
CA ASP A 101 -15.38 19.72 3.08
C ASP A 101 -16.46 18.68 2.70
N GLY A 102 -16.07 17.45 2.34
CA GLY A 102 -16.98 16.37 1.96
C GLY A 102 -17.70 16.60 0.61
N THR A 103 -17.45 17.72 -0.06
CA THR A 103 -17.91 17.98 -1.41
C THR A 103 -16.93 17.36 -2.39
N GLY A 104 -17.17 16.10 -2.77
CA GLY A 104 -16.57 15.57 -3.99
C GLY A 104 -16.96 16.48 -5.15
N GLY A 105 -16.02 17.30 -5.61
CA GLY A 105 -16.25 18.28 -6.66
C GLY A 105 -16.59 17.59 -7.98
N CYS A 106 -17.88 17.34 -8.22
CA CYS A 106 -18.44 17.44 -9.55
C CYS A 106 -18.48 18.93 -9.90
N ARG A 107 -17.53 19.38 -10.71
CA ARG A 107 -17.69 20.55 -11.57
C ARG A 107 -17.82 20.07 -13.00
#